data_AF-A0ABD1BZD0-F1
#
_entry.id   AF-A0ABD1BZD0-F1
#
_cell.length_a   1.000
_cell.length_b   1.000
_cell.length_c   1.000
_cell.angle_alpha   90.00
_cell.angle_beta   90.00
_cell.angle_gamma   90.00
#
_symmetry.space_group_name_H-M   'P 1'
#
loop_
_entity.id
_entity.type
_entity.pdbx_description
1 polymer ?
#
loop_
_entity_poly.entity_id
_entity_poly.type
_entity_poly.pdbx_seq_one_letter_code
_entity_poly.pdbx_strand_id
1 'polypeptide(L)'
;MVKAYKERRDFLVKSLGEQQGVKISQLPQGAFYLFVDFSAYYGSEAEGFGLIHDSSSLALFFLDKFQVAMVPGDAFGDDSCIRMSYATSLENLQVGVERITKALEPLVQIQKVFDHMMS
;
A
#
# COMPACT_ATOMS: atom_id res chain seq x y z
N MET A 1 2.50 24.18 -8.46
CA MET A 1 3.06 22.81 -8.43
C MET A 1 3.35 22.32 -7.01
N VAL A 2 4.24 22.97 -6.23
CA VAL A 2 4.60 22.52 -4.86
C VAL A 2 3.40 22.39 -3.91
N LYS A 3 2.48 23.38 -3.90
CA LYS A 3 1.26 23.33 -3.06
C LYS A 3 0.35 22.14 -3.38
N ALA A 4 0.15 21.85 -4.68
CA ALA A 4 -0.69 20.74 -5.14
C ALA A 4 -0.08 19.37 -4.79
N TYR A 5 1.26 19.23 -4.89
CA TYR A 5 1.92 17.99 -4.46
C TYR A 5 1.87 17.78 -2.95
N LYS A 6 1.98 18.86 -2.17
CA LYS A 6 1.82 18.80 -0.71
C LYS A 6 0.42 18.32 -0.33
N GLU A 7 -0.63 18.89 -0.94
CA GLU A 7 -2.01 18.48 -0.70
C GLU A 7 -2.25 17.00 -1.02
N ARG A 8 -1.74 16.52 -2.16
CA ARG A 8 -1.83 15.10 -2.57
C ARG A 8 -1.10 14.16 -1.62
N ARG A 9 0.11 14.56 -1.20
CA ARG A 9 0.89 13.82 -0.20
C ARG A 9 0.12 13.73 1.12
N ASP A 10 -0.36 14.87 1.62
CA ASP A 10 -1.06 14.94 2.90
C ASP A 10 -2.36 14.11 2.86
N PHE A 11 -3.08 14.11 1.73
CA PHE A 11 -4.21 13.21 1.48
C PHE A 11 -3.81 11.73 1.58
N LEU A 12 -2.81 11.29 0.84
CA LEU A 12 -2.40 9.88 0.83
C LEU A 12 -1.87 9.42 2.18
N VAL A 13 -1.06 10.22 2.85
CA VAL A 13 -0.54 9.93 4.19
C VAL A 13 -1.68 9.72 5.17
N LYS A 14 -2.68 10.61 5.14
CA LYS A 14 -3.85 10.49 6.01
C LYS A 14 -4.64 9.22 5.68
N SER A 15 -5.05 9.06 4.43
CA SER A 15 -5.97 7.98 4.06
C SER A 15 -5.36 6.59 4.16
N LEU A 16 -4.08 6.43 3.81
CA LEU A 16 -3.38 5.15 3.95
C LEU A 16 -2.92 4.91 5.39
N GLY A 17 -2.55 5.95 6.13
CA GLY A 17 -2.14 5.83 7.54
C GLY A 17 -3.31 5.47 8.49
N GLU A 18 -4.55 5.72 8.08
CA GLU A 18 -5.74 5.26 8.79
C GLU A 18 -6.05 3.76 8.53
N GLN A 19 -5.43 3.15 7.51
CA GLN A 19 -5.62 1.73 7.21
C GLN A 19 -4.84 0.87 8.20
N GLN A 20 -5.51 -0.11 8.81
CA GLN A 20 -4.89 -1.01 9.75
C GLN A 20 -3.80 -1.85 9.07
N GLY A 21 -2.61 -1.97 9.69
CA GLY A 21 -1.51 -2.77 9.12
C GLY A 21 -0.72 -2.09 8.01
N VAL A 22 -1.11 -0.88 7.58
CA VAL A 22 -0.36 -0.07 6.63
C VAL A 22 0.50 0.93 7.39
N LYS A 23 1.78 1.05 7.04
CA LYS A 23 2.68 2.05 7.64
C LYS A 23 3.30 2.92 6.56
N ILE A 24 3.34 4.23 6.80
CA ILE A 24 4.11 5.13 5.93
C ILE A 24 5.56 5.11 6.43
N SER A 25 6.45 4.46 5.67
CA SER A 25 7.85 4.23 6.08
C SER A 25 8.58 5.55 6.34
N GLN A 26 8.41 6.53 5.44
CA GLN A 26 8.95 7.87 5.61
C GLN A 26 8.00 8.92 5.04
N LEU A 27 7.78 9.99 5.81
CA LEU A 27 7.11 11.19 5.32
C LEU A 27 8.05 11.91 4.33
N PRO A 28 7.69 12.00 3.04
CA PRO A 28 8.60 12.58 2.06
C PRO A 28 8.72 14.09 2.28
N GLN A 29 9.95 14.53 2.49
CA GLN A 29 10.31 15.95 2.61
C GLN A 29 10.45 16.63 1.23
N GLY A 30 10.43 15.83 0.16
CA GLY A 30 10.51 16.25 -1.24
C GLY A 30 10.13 15.10 -2.19
N ALA A 31 10.33 15.28 -3.50
CA ALA A 31 9.90 14.35 -4.55
C ALA A 31 8.37 14.11 -4.58
N PHE A 32 7.93 13.16 -5.43
CA PHE A 32 6.52 12.84 -5.66
C PHE A 32 6.21 11.35 -5.46
N TYR A 33 6.90 10.72 -4.50
CA TYR A 33 6.75 9.29 -4.18
C TYR A 33 6.49 9.07 -2.69
N LEU A 34 5.66 8.08 -2.37
CA LEU A 34 5.51 7.51 -1.04
C LEU A 34 6.02 6.07 -1.04
N PHE A 35 6.74 5.71 0.03
CA PHE A 35 7.05 4.32 0.35
C PHE A 35 6.12 3.87 1.47
N VAL A 36 5.29 2.90 1.16
CA VAL A 36 4.24 2.39 2.05
C VAL A 36 4.55 0.94 2.37
N ASP A 37 4.71 0.66 3.65
CA ASP A 37 4.93 -0.68 4.18
C ASP A 37 3.59 -1.40 4.32
N PHE A 38 3.47 -2.51 3.60
CA PHE A 38 2.33 -3.42 3.59
C PHE A 38 2.70 -4.81 4.10
N SER A 39 3.89 -4.97 4.69
CA SER A 39 4.44 -6.27 5.12
C SER A 39 3.55 -7.01 6.13
N ALA A 40 2.68 -6.29 6.84
CA ALA A 40 1.69 -6.88 7.74
C ALA A 40 0.71 -7.85 7.05
N TYR A 41 0.57 -7.74 5.72
CA TYR A 41 -0.33 -8.55 4.90
C TYR A 41 0.37 -9.70 4.18
N TYR A 42 1.71 -9.78 4.23
CA TYR A 42 2.44 -10.90 3.65
C TYR A 42 2.03 -12.19 4.38
N GLY A 43 1.98 -13.31 3.66
CA GLY A 43 1.39 -14.56 4.13
C GLY A 43 -0.13 -14.68 3.91
N SER A 44 -0.80 -13.65 3.39
CA SER A 44 -2.23 -13.73 3.03
C SER A 44 -2.45 -14.52 1.75
N GLU A 45 -3.47 -15.37 1.74
CA GLU A 45 -3.99 -16.00 0.53
C GLU A 45 -5.13 -15.15 -0.03
N ALA A 46 -4.95 -14.58 -1.22
CA ALA A 46 -5.97 -13.77 -1.88
C ALA A 46 -6.81 -14.62 -2.84
N GLU A 47 -8.14 -14.60 -2.65
CA GLU A 47 -9.07 -15.39 -3.45
C GLU A 47 -8.92 -15.11 -4.96
N GLY A 48 -8.72 -16.17 -5.74
CA GLY A 48 -8.55 -16.10 -7.19
C GLY A 48 -7.26 -15.44 -7.66
N PHE A 49 -6.30 -15.15 -6.77
CA PHE A 49 -4.96 -14.66 -7.09
C PHE A 49 -3.87 -15.63 -6.59
N GLY A 50 -3.91 -15.99 -5.31
CA GLY A 50 -2.93 -16.85 -4.65
C GLY A 50 -2.23 -16.18 -3.47
N LEU A 51 -1.10 -16.76 -3.06
CA LEU A 51 -0.30 -16.29 -1.92
C LEU A 51 0.42 -14.97 -2.19
N ILE A 52 0.18 -13.99 -1.32
CA ILE A 52 0.93 -12.73 -1.24
C ILE A 52 2.04 -12.90 -0.21
N HIS A 53 3.32 -12.82 -0.61
CA HIS A 53 4.45 -13.11 0.28
C HIS A 53 5.59 -12.09 0.22
N ASP A 54 5.56 -11.16 -0.73
CA ASP A 54 6.58 -10.14 -0.96
C ASP A 54 5.96 -8.90 -1.64
N SER A 55 6.76 -7.84 -1.85
CA SER A 55 6.26 -6.61 -2.46
C SER A 55 5.87 -6.80 -3.93
N SER A 56 6.54 -7.73 -4.63
CA SER A 56 6.29 -8.07 -6.03
C SER A 56 4.92 -8.74 -6.24
N SER A 57 4.62 -9.79 -5.47
CA SER A 57 3.32 -10.48 -5.49
C SER A 57 2.18 -9.55 -5.06
N LEU A 58 2.40 -8.70 -4.06
CA LEU A 58 1.41 -7.71 -3.64
C LEU A 58 1.17 -6.63 -4.72
N ALA A 59 2.22 -6.10 -5.35
CA ALA A 59 2.09 -5.12 -6.44
C ALA A 59 1.34 -5.72 -7.64
N LEU A 60 1.61 -6.99 -7.97
CA LEU A 60 0.90 -7.71 -9.02
C LEU A 60 -0.57 -7.94 -8.66
N PHE A 61 -0.87 -8.28 -7.41
CA PHE A 61 -2.25 -8.43 -6.93
C PHE A 61 -3.05 -7.13 -7.11
N PHE A 62 -2.49 -6.00 -6.69
CA PHE A 62 -3.12 -4.69 -6.88
C PHE A 62 -3.36 -4.36 -8.35
N LEU A 63 -2.41 -4.71 -9.23
CA LEU A 63 -2.53 -4.49 -10.66
C LEU A 63 -3.62 -5.37 -11.29
N ASP A 64 -3.55 -6.68 -11.09
CA ASP A 64 -4.40 -7.64 -11.78
C ASP A 64 -5.86 -7.57 -11.29
N LYS A 65 -6.07 -7.49 -9.97
CA LYS A 65 -7.41 -7.54 -9.37
C LYS A 65 -8.06 -6.17 -9.25
N PHE A 66 -7.28 -5.12 -9.00
CA PHE A 66 -7.81 -3.78 -8.68
C PHE A 66 -7.37 -2.70 -9.66
N GLN A 67 -6.58 -3.04 -10.68
CA GLN A 67 -6.10 -2.11 -11.72
C GLN A 67 -5.39 -0.90 -11.11
N VAL A 68 -4.57 -1.13 -10.08
CA VAL A 68 -3.71 -0.13 -9.44
C VAL A 68 -2.26 -0.53 -9.68
N ALA A 69 -1.57 0.21 -10.55
CA ALA A 69 -0.16 0.00 -10.85
C ALA A 69 0.73 0.70 -9.82
N MET A 70 1.58 -0.07 -9.16
CA MET A 70 2.60 0.43 -8.22
C MET A 70 3.93 -0.25 -8.50
N VAL A 71 5.02 0.26 -7.93
CA VAL A 71 6.34 -0.35 -8.11
C VAL A 71 6.72 -1.09 -6.83
N PRO A 72 7.05 -2.40 -6.90
CA PRO A 72 7.47 -3.15 -5.73
C PRO A 72 8.76 -2.55 -5.14
N GLY A 73 8.92 -2.72 -3.82
CA GLY A 73 10.01 -2.13 -3.06
C GLY A 73 11.32 -2.92 -3.19
N ASP A 74 11.26 -4.19 -3.58
CA ASP A 74 12.43 -5.02 -3.91
C ASP A 74 13.33 -4.35 -4.97
N ALA A 75 12.75 -3.66 -5.94
CA ALA A 75 13.44 -2.86 -6.96
C ALA A 75 14.25 -1.69 -6.38
N PHE A 76 14.00 -1.33 -5.11
CA PHE A 76 14.70 -0.30 -4.35
C PHE A 76 15.49 -0.86 -3.16
N GLY A 77 15.54 -2.18 -2.99
CA GLY A 77 16.25 -2.85 -1.90
C GLY A 77 15.47 -2.95 -0.58
N ASP A 78 14.17 -2.65 -0.57
CA ASP A 78 13.31 -2.80 0.61
C ASP A 78 11.97 -3.46 0.25
N ASP A 79 11.94 -4.79 0.37
CA ASP A 79 10.79 -5.61 0.01
C ASP A 79 9.61 -5.49 1.00
N SER A 80 9.76 -4.78 2.11
CA SER A 80 8.61 -4.49 3.00
C SER A 80 7.66 -3.44 2.42
N CYS A 81 8.16 -2.62 1.49
CA CYS A 81 7.49 -1.43 0.99
C CYS A 81 7.01 -1.58 -0.45
N ILE A 82 6.03 -0.76 -0.82
CA ILE A 82 5.64 -0.48 -2.20
C ILE A 82 5.76 1.02 -2.46
N ARG A 83 6.31 1.37 -3.62
CA ARG A 83 6.47 2.76 -4.04
C ARG A 83 5.27 3.22 -4.86
N MET A 84 4.65 4.30 -4.38
CA MET A 84 3.51 4.96 -5.04
C MET A 84 3.91 6.34 -5.55
N SER A 85 3.59 6.65 -6.81
CA SER A 85 3.70 8.01 -7.35
C SER A 85 2.42 8.80 -7.09
N TYR A 86 2.55 10.02 -6.56
CA TYR A 86 1.43 10.96 -6.40
C TYR A 86 1.49 12.14 -7.38
N ALA A 87 2.24 11.97 -8.47
CA ALA A 87 2.29 12.91 -9.59
C ALA A 87 1.08 12.76 -10.55
N THR A 88 -0.13 12.64 -10.00
CA THR A 88 -1.40 12.53 -10.75
C THR A 88 -2.48 13.45 -10.15
N SER A 89 -3.71 13.45 -10.68
CA SER A 89 -4.82 14.23 -10.12
C SER A 89 -5.24 13.72 -8.74
N LEU A 90 -5.82 14.58 -7.90
CA LEU A 90 -6.33 14.17 -6.59
C LEU A 90 -7.47 13.13 -6.72
N GLU A 91 -8.30 13.27 -7.75
CA GLU A 91 -9.39 12.31 -8.07
C GLU A 91 -8.83 10.90 -8.33
N ASN A 92 -7.76 10.79 -9.13
CA ASN A 92 -7.12 9.51 -9.38
C ASN A 92 -6.52 8.90 -8.11
N LEU A 93 -6.00 9.74 -7.21
CA LEU A 93 -5.50 9.29 -5.91
C LEU A 93 -6.62 8.79 -5.00
N GLN A 94 -7.77 9.47 -4.99
CA GLN A 94 -8.95 9.03 -4.23
C GLN A 94 -9.44 7.67 -4.70
N VAL A 95 -9.59 7.49 -6.02
CA VAL A 95 -9.97 6.20 -6.63
C VAL A 95 -8.92 5.12 -6.34
N GLY A 96 -7.63 5.47 -6.41
CA GLY A 96 -6.53 4.56 -6.11
C GLY A 96 -6.56 4.08 -4.65
N VAL A 97 -6.75 4.99 -3.70
CA VAL A 97 -6.88 4.66 -2.27
C VAL A 97 -8.10 3.78 -2.02
N GLU A 98 -9.25 4.10 -2.60
CA GLU A 98 -10.46 3.29 -2.45
C GLU A 98 -10.24 1.83 -2.93
N ARG A 99 -9.56 1.67 -4.07
CA ARG A 99 -9.20 0.36 -4.61
C ARG A 99 -8.20 -0.38 -3.73
N ILE A 100 -7.19 0.31 -3.20
CA ILE A 100 -6.23 -0.28 -2.25
C ILE A 100 -6.96 -0.75 -0.99
N THR A 101 -7.83 0.08 -0.40
CA THR A 101 -8.62 -0.30 0.78
C THR A 101 -9.44 -1.57 0.50
N LYS A 102 -10.18 -1.61 -0.61
CA LYS A 102 -10.95 -2.80 -1.02
C LYS A 102 -10.08 -4.04 -1.25
N ALA A 103 -8.87 -3.85 -1.76
CA ALA A 103 -7.92 -4.94 -1.97
C ALA A 103 -7.38 -5.53 -0.67
N LEU A 104 -7.25 -4.72 0.38
CA LEU A 104 -6.75 -5.14 1.68
C LEU A 104 -7.83 -5.75 2.58
N GLU A 105 -9.11 -5.44 2.38
CA GLU A 105 -10.24 -5.96 3.16
C GLU A 105 -10.27 -7.50 3.30
N PRO A 106 -10.08 -8.32 2.24
CA PRO A 106 -10.10 -9.77 2.35
C PRO A 106 -8.79 -10.38 2.89
N LEU A 107 -7.73 -9.59 3.07
CA LEU A 107 -6.42 -10.09 3.47
C LEU A 107 -6.27 -10.18 4.98
N VAL A 108 -5.51 -11.18 5.45
CA VAL A 108 -5.29 -11.43 6.87
C VAL A 108 -4.01 -10.75 7.33
N GLN A 109 -4.11 -9.94 8.37
CA GLN A 109 -2.95 -9.34 9.00
C GLN A 109 -2.26 -10.37 9.90
N ILE A 110 -0.98 -10.67 9.66
CA ILE A 110 -0.23 -11.61 10.51
C ILE A 110 -0.20 -11.14 11.98
N GLN A 111 -0.19 -9.83 12.24
CA GLN A 111 -0.20 -9.31 13.60
C GLN A 111 -1.45 -9.76 14.41
N LYS A 112 -2.61 -9.94 13.76
CA LYS A 112 -3.84 -10.44 14.41
C LYS A 112 -3.78 -11.93 14.72
N VAL A 113 -3.04 -12.72 13.94
CA VAL A 113 -2.88 -14.17 14.17
C VAL A 113 -2.10 -14.41 15.46
N PHE A 114 -1.04 -13.63 15.71
CA PHE A 114 -0.27 -13.74 16.95
C PHE A 114 -1.06 -13.31 18.19
N ASP A 115 -1.85 -12.24 18.11
CA ASP A 115 -2.66 -11.78 19.24
C ASP A 115 -3.78 -12.78 19.62
N HIS A 116 -4.37 -13.47 18.64
CA HIS A 116 -5.42 -14.47 18.88
C HIS A 116 -4.89 -15.82 19.38
N MET A 117 -3.64 -16.17 19.05
CA MET A 117 -3.01 -17.41 19.53
C MET A 117 -2.48 -17.32 20.97
N MET A 118 -2.33 -16.11 21.51
CA MET A 118 -1.77 -15.87 22.85
C MET A 118 -2.83 -15.46 23.90
N SER A 119 -4.14 -15.54 23.56
CA SER A 119 -5.28 -15.36 24.48
C SER A 119 -6.01 -16.68 24.73
#